data_AF-A0A399NC94-F1
#
_entry.id   AF-A0A399NC94-F1
#
_cell.length_a   1.000
_cell.length_b   1.000
_cell.length_c   1.000
_cell.angle_alpha   90.00
_cell.angle_beta   90.00
_cell.angle_gamma   90.00
#
_symmetry.space_group_name_H-M   'P 1'
#
loop_
_entity.id
_entity.type
_entity.pdbx_description
1 polymer ?
#
loop_
_entity_poly.entity_id
_entity_poly.type
_entity_poly.pdbx_seq_one_letter_code
_entity_poly.pdbx_strand_id
1 'polypeptide(L)'
;GVAVAAVAGAGVVATRTAEVFELLGRSPDLTGRFQIWESVLGLAQQHPVVGWGWIGYWAPWVHPFQGLAVRSGVTYLQAHDAYLDVLLQVGAIGLLAFAAFVVTTYVRSWWAAIDRPQHRRDRVEPYSTLALAPLLLMTALVVQSLAESRLLYEGNWLLIVVIAIATKSGMVAREDVPGPDDARRRAVRPETAPASAVAPSPHEGPSIPAAVPS
;
A
#
# COMPACT_ATOMS: atom_id res chain seq x y z
N GLY A 1 -7.88 12.02 -11.03
CA GLY A 1 -9.16 12.25 -10.32
C GLY A 1 -8.96 12.18 -8.81
N VAL A 2 -9.00 10.98 -8.23
CA VAL A 2 -8.96 10.75 -6.76
C VAL A 2 -7.70 11.30 -6.08
N ALA A 3 -6.51 11.09 -6.65
CA ALA A 3 -5.26 11.63 -6.08
C ALA A 3 -5.25 13.17 -6.05
N VAL A 4 -5.76 13.84 -7.10
CA VAL A 4 -5.86 15.31 -7.17
C VAL A 4 -6.91 15.84 -6.20
N ALA A 5 -8.07 15.18 -6.10
CA ALA A 5 -9.13 15.56 -5.17
C ALA A 5 -8.72 15.38 -3.71
N ALA A 6 -7.90 14.38 -3.41
CA ALA A 6 -7.44 14.13 -2.06
C ALA A 6 -6.16 14.91 -1.70
N VAL A 7 -5.35 15.29 -2.68
CA VAL A 7 -4.33 16.34 -2.54
C VAL A 7 -5.00 17.67 -2.20
N ALA A 8 -6.06 18.04 -2.91
CA ALA A 8 -6.84 19.23 -2.61
C ALA A 8 -7.53 19.11 -1.23
N GLY A 9 -8.10 17.95 -0.92
CA GLY A 9 -8.74 17.68 0.38
C GLY A 9 -7.76 17.70 1.56
N ALA A 10 -6.60 17.07 1.43
CA ALA A 10 -5.56 17.08 2.48
C ALA A 10 -4.94 18.47 2.65
N GLY A 11 -4.71 19.21 1.56
CA GLY A 11 -4.24 20.59 1.62
C GLY A 11 -5.25 21.53 2.26
N VAL A 12 -6.55 21.35 1.97
CA VAL A 12 -7.64 22.12 2.60
C VAL A 12 -7.80 21.71 4.07
N VAL A 13 -7.75 20.43 4.41
CA VAL A 13 -7.89 19.97 5.81
C VAL A 13 -6.71 20.43 6.67
N ALA A 14 -5.47 20.32 6.15
CA ALA A 14 -4.27 20.74 6.88
C ALA A 14 -4.19 22.27 7.10
N THR A 15 -4.79 23.07 6.21
CA THR A 15 -4.83 24.55 6.34
C THR A 15 -6.05 25.07 7.09
N ARG A 16 -7.11 24.27 7.23
CA ARG A 16 -8.40 24.68 7.84
C ARG A 16 -8.64 24.10 9.22
N THR A 17 -7.72 23.31 9.78
CA THR A 17 -7.87 22.78 11.15
C THR A 17 -8.12 23.90 12.16
N ALA A 18 -7.37 25.01 12.09
CA ALA A 18 -7.57 26.18 12.96
C ALA A 18 -8.99 26.78 12.82
N GLU A 19 -9.47 26.98 11.59
CA GLU A 19 -10.81 27.53 11.31
C GLU A 19 -11.94 26.59 11.76
N VAL A 20 -11.75 25.27 11.63
CA VAL A 20 -12.72 24.26 12.08
C VAL A 20 -12.83 24.23 13.61
N PHE A 21 -11.72 24.43 14.34
CA PHE A 21 -11.74 24.54 15.81
C PHE A 21 -12.35 25.86 16.29
N GLU A 22 -12.13 26.97 15.58
CA GLU A 22 -12.79 28.25 15.84
C GLU A 22 -14.32 28.17 15.63
N LEU A 23 -14.77 27.49 14.57
CA LEU A 23 -16.20 27.24 14.31
C LEU A 23 -16.87 26.39 15.40
N LEU A 24 -16.11 25.56 16.11
CA LEU A 24 -16.59 24.75 17.24
C LEU A 24 -16.61 25.52 18.58
N GLY A 25 -16.30 26.83 18.58
CA GLY A 25 -16.32 27.67 19.77
C GLY A 25 -15.28 27.28 20.82
N ARG A 26 -14.24 26.55 20.42
CA ARG A 26 -13.17 26.09 21.30
C ARG A 26 -11.90 26.85 20.98
N SER A 27 -11.16 27.27 22.02
CA SER A 27 -9.89 27.96 21.80
C SER A 27 -8.98 27.07 20.94
N PRO A 28 -8.36 27.60 19.86
CA PRO A 28 -7.43 26.82 19.03
C PRO A 28 -6.20 26.32 19.82
N ASP A 29 -6.04 26.77 21.06
CA ASP A 29 -4.98 26.41 22.00
C ASP A 29 -5.16 25.03 22.69
N LEU A 30 -5.94 24.11 22.10
CA LEU A 30 -6.35 22.84 22.75
C LEU A 30 -5.21 21.95 23.26
N THR A 31 -3.98 22.20 22.84
CA THR A 31 -2.77 21.52 23.36
C THR A 31 -1.52 22.41 23.34
N GLY A 32 -1.62 23.71 23.02
CA GLY A 32 -0.52 24.66 22.75
C GLY A 32 0.50 24.23 21.69
N ARG A 33 0.03 23.53 20.65
CA ARG A 33 0.83 23.13 19.48
C ARG A 33 0.97 24.25 18.44
N PHE A 34 0.16 25.30 18.52
CA PHE A 34 0.16 26.40 17.56
C PHE A 34 1.53 27.07 17.42
N GLN A 35 2.22 27.33 18.54
CA GLN A 35 3.57 27.91 18.54
C GLN A 35 4.60 27.02 17.83
N ILE A 36 4.49 25.70 17.99
CA ILE A 36 5.35 24.72 17.29
C ILE A 36 5.01 24.73 15.80
N TRP A 37 3.74 24.80 15.44
CA TRP A 37 3.35 24.80 14.04
C TRP A 37 3.76 26.08 13.32
N GLU A 38 3.67 27.24 13.97
CA GLU A 38 4.13 28.50 13.42
C GLU A 38 5.64 28.48 13.15
N SER A 39 6.45 28.00 14.10
CA SER A 39 7.91 27.87 13.90
C SER A 39 8.25 26.88 12.77
N VAL A 40 7.53 25.76 12.71
CA VAL A 40 7.69 24.74 11.66
C VAL A 40 7.29 25.28 10.28
N LEU A 41 6.16 25.98 10.17
CA LEU A 41 5.74 26.62 8.92
C LEU A 41 6.76 27.68 8.48
N GLY A 42 7.22 28.52 9.40
CA GLY A 42 8.23 29.54 9.11
C GLY A 42 9.53 28.93 8.58
N LEU A 43 9.92 27.77 9.10
CA LEU A 43 11.08 27.04 8.62
C LEU A 43 10.80 26.36 7.26
N ALA A 44 9.64 25.73 7.10
CA ALA A 44 9.24 25.08 5.84
C ALA A 44 9.14 26.07 4.67
N GLN A 45 8.72 27.31 4.93
CA GLN A 45 8.65 28.38 3.93
C GLN A 45 10.00 28.77 3.31
N GLN A 46 11.12 28.46 3.98
CA GLN A 46 12.46 28.71 3.43
C GLN A 46 12.81 27.72 2.31
N HIS A 47 12.31 26.49 2.38
CA HIS A 47 12.50 25.44 1.36
C HIS A 47 11.18 24.75 1.01
N PRO A 48 10.19 25.47 0.45
CA PRO A 48 8.81 25.00 0.38
C PRO A 48 8.59 23.86 -0.63
N VAL A 49 9.48 23.69 -1.61
CA VAL A 49 9.31 22.72 -2.69
C VAL A 49 9.87 21.34 -2.31
N VAL A 50 11.11 21.31 -1.80
CA VAL A 50 11.87 20.07 -1.55
C VAL A 50 12.15 19.83 -0.05
N GLY A 51 11.88 20.81 0.81
CA GLY A 51 12.10 20.71 2.24
C GLY A 51 13.58 20.80 2.64
N TRP A 52 13.84 20.55 3.92
CA TRP A 52 15.17 20.62 4.54
C TRP A 52 15.97 19.32 4.52
N GLY A 53 15.40 18.25 3.97
CA GLY A 53 15.97 16.90 3.99
C GLY A 53 15.38 16.04 5.10
N TRP A 54 15.28 14.75 4.82
CA TRP A 54 14.76 13.76 5.75
C TRP A 54 15.81 13.37 6.78
N ILE A 55 15.50 13.55 8.07
CA ILE A 55 16.37 13.14 9.18
C ILE A 55 15.67 12.23 10.19
N GLY A 56 14.39 11.93 9.98
CA GLY A 56 13.58 11.20 10.95
C GLY A 56 13.13 12.14 12.07
N TYR A 57 13.33 11.74 13.33
CA TYR A 57 13.16 12.64 14.47
C TYR A 57 14.11 13.83 14.36
N TRP A 58 13.60 15.03 14.63
CA TRP A 58 14.41 16.24 14.55
C TRP A 58 15.56 16.19 15.56
N ALA A 59 16.77 16.50 15.10
CA ALA A 59 17.95 16.57 15.94
C ALA A 59 18.13 18.02 16.45
N PRO A 60 17.71 18.36 17.68
CA PRO A 60 17.68 19.75 18.18
C PRO A 60 19.07 20.36 18.41
N TRP A 61 20.14 19.60 18.19
CA TRP A 61 21.52 20.10 18.21
C TRP A 61 22.04 20.44 16.81
N VAL A 62 21.29 20.16 15.74
CA VAL A 62 21.70 20.39 14.34
C VAL A 62 20.89 21.55 13.74
N HIS A 63 21.56 22.47 13.03
CA HIS A 63 20.87 23.50 12.24
C HIS A 63 20.09 22.84 11.10
N PRO A 64 18.82 23.21 10.82
CA PRO A 64 18.05 24.33 11.39
C PRO A 64 17.14 23.99 12.58
N PHE A 65 17.19 22.77 13.12
CA PHE A 65 16.23 22.26 14.12
C PHE A 65 16.51 22.75 15.56
N GLN A 66 17.60 23.49 15.77
CA GLN A 66 17.95 24.07 17.07
C GLN A 66 16.85 25.01 17.57
N GLY A 67 16.27 24.68 18.72
CA GLY A 67 15.22 25.49 19.33
C GLY A 67 13.85 25.43 18.63
N LEU A 68 13.70 24.63 17.57
CA LEU A 68 12.52 24.64 16.69
C LEU A 68 11.20 24.37 17.44
N ALA A 69 11.22 23.44 18.39
CA ALA A 69 10.04 23.02 19.13
C ALA A 69 10.35 22.90 20.62
N VAL A 70 10.72 24.03 21.24
CA VAL A 70 10.94 24.11 22.69
C VAL A 70 9.70 24.67 23.37
N ARG A 71 9.16 23.93 24.35
CA ARG A 71 8.06 24.42 25.18
C ARG A 71 8.26 24.07 26.64
N SER A 72 8.14 25.07 27.51
CA SER A 72 8.31 24.92 28.95
C SER A 72 9.64 24.22 29.33
N GLY A 73 10.69 24.46 28.55
CA GLY A 73 12.01 23.82 28.72
C GLY A 73 12.13 22.41 28.16
N VAL A 74 11.06 21.81 27.64
CA VAL A 74 11.08 20.49 26.98
C VAL A 74 11.23 20.67 25.48
N THR A 75 12.19 19.96 24.90
CA THR A 75 12.41 19.95 23.46
C THR A 75 11.64 18.80 22.82
N TYR A 76 10.79 19.12 21.85
CA TYR A 76 10.06 18.16 21.04
C TYR A 76 10.81 17.88 19.74
N LEU A 77 10.72 16.63 19.26
CA LEU A 77 11.48 16.14 18.11
C LEU A 77 10.61 15.90 16.87
N GLN A 78 9.36 16.36 16.90
CA GLN A 78 8.37 16.18 15.84
C GLN A 78 7.30 17.27 15.91
N ALA A 79 6.58 17.47 14.80
CA ALA A 79 5.54 18.50 14.68
C ALA A 79 4.25 18.17 15.45
N HIS A 80 4.09 16.91 15.91
CA HIS A 80 2.80 16.39 16.38
C HIS A 80 1.69 16.44 15.32
N ASP A 81 2.11 16.38 14.06
CA ASP A 81 1.30 16.27 12.86
C ASP A 81 2.23 15.66 11.78
N ALA A 82 1.85 14.52 11.20
CA ALA A 82 2.69 13.85 10.22
C ALA A 82 2.83 14.64 8.91
N TYR A 83 1.79 15.35 8.49
CA TYR A 83 1.79 16.10 7.23
C TYR A 83 2.66 17.34 7.34
N LEU A 84 2.63 18.01 8.49
CA LEU A 84 3.47 19.16 8.73
C LEU A 84 4.96 18.77 8.81
N ASP A 85 5.25 17.61 9.40
CA ASP A 85 6.60 17.07 9.47
C ASP A 85 7.13 16.70 8.07
N VAL A 86 6.31 16.06 7.22
CA VAL A 86 6.64 15.81 5.81
C VAL A 86 6.85 17.11 5.03
N LEU A 87 6.03 18.13 5.24
CA LEU A 87 6.18 19.43 4.60
C LEU A 87 7.52 20.08 4.96
N LEU A 88 7.91 20.04 6.24
CA LEU A 88 9.19 20.57 6.69
C LEU A 88 10.38 19.81 6.08
N GLN A 89 10.34 18.47 6.14
CA GLN A 89 11.48 17.64 5.77
C GLN A 89 11.61 17.44 4.25
N VAL A 90 10.50 17.28 3.52
CA VAL A 90 10.51 16.86 2.11
C VAL A 90 9.74 17.83 1.20
N GLY A 91 9.19 18.91 1.76
CA GLY A 91 8.54 19.99 1.01
C GLY A 91 7.20 19.57 0.40
N ALA A 92 6.67 20.46 -0.44
CA ALA A 92 5.39 20.26 -1.12
C ALA A 92 5.41 19.00 -2.00
N ILE A 93 6.51 18.68 -2.68
CA ILE A 93 6.58 17.48 -3.52
C ILE A 93 6.43 16.22 -2.68
N GLY A 94 7.17 16.13 -1.56
CA GLY A 94 7.06 15.00 -0.63
C GLY A 94 5.67 14.91 -0.01
N LEU A 95 5.10 16.04 0.40
CA LEU A 95 3.75 16.09 0.96
C LEU A 95 2.70 15.59 -0.02
N LEU A 96 2.78 16.01 -1.29
CA LEU A 96 1.87 15.56 -2.35
C LEU A 96 1.98 14.06 -2.60
N ALA A 97 3.21 13.53 -2.68
CA ALA A 97 3.45 12.11 -2.87
C ALA A 97 2.95 11.28 -1.67
N PHE A 98 3.21 11.75 -0.46
CA PHE A 98 2.75 11.13 0.78
C PHE A 98 1.22 11.14 0.90
N ALA A 99 0.57 12.28 0.65
CA ALA A 99 -0.88 12.39 0.65
C ALA A 99 -1.51 11.46 -0.40
N ALA A 100 -0.96 11.42 -1.62
CA ALA A 100 -1.42 10.49 -2.65
C ALA A 100 -1.27 9.03 -2.22
N PHE A 101 -0.16 8.67 -1.57
CA PHE A 101 0.08 7.33 -1.03
C PHE A 101 -0.94 6.94 0.05
N VAL A 102 -1.17 7.82 1.03
CA VAL A 102 -2.15 7.60 2.11
C VAL A 102 -3.56 7.44 1.52
N VAL A 103 -3.97 8.35 0.65
CA VAL A 103 -5.32 8.37 0.07
C VAL A 103 -5.55 7.14 -0.79
N THR A 104 -4.64 6.82 -1.70
CA THR A 104 -4.82 5.66 -2.58
C THR A 104 -4.88 4.37 -1.77
N THR A 105 -4.10 4.27 -0.69
CA THR A 105 -4.17 3.14 0.24
C THR A 105 -5.49 3.11 1.02
N TYR A 106 -5.98 4.25 1.50
CA TYR A 106 -7.26 4.35 2.19
C TYR A 106 -8.43 3.97 1.27
N VAL A 107 -8.46 4.50 0.05
CA VAL A 107 -9.50 4.20 -0.94
C VAL A 107 -9.48 2.71 -1.32
N ARG A 108 -8.29 2.10 -1.53
CA ARG A 108 -8.21 0.65 -1.75
C ARG A 108 -8.69 -0.15 -0.54
N SER A 109 -8.38 0.31 0.68
CA SER A 109 -8.84 -0.33 1.92
C SER A 109 -10.36 -0.23 2.08
N TRP A 110 -10.94 0.91 1.69
CA TRP A 110 -12.38 1.12 1.64
C TRP A 110 -13.04 0.14 0.67
N TRP A 111 -12.58 0.10 -0.60
CA TRP A 111 -13.11 -0.84 -1.58
C TRP A 111 -12.92 -2.29 -1.15
N ALA A 112 -11.78 -2.66 -0.56
CA ALA A 112 -11.57 -4.01 -0.02
C ALA A 112 -12.53 -4.38 1.14
N ALA A 113 -13.03 -3.38 1.88
CA ALA A 113 -14.00 -3.58 2.96
C ALA A 113 -15.44 -3.65 2.44
N ILE A 114 -15.80 -2.86 1.42
CA ILE A 114 -17.17 -2.80 0.89
C ILE A 114 -17.42 -3.82 -0.23
N ASP A 115 -16.45 -4.04 -1.11
CA ASP A 115 -16.54 -5.03 -2.18
C ASP A 115 -16.25 -6.41 -1.60
N ARG A 116 -17.16 -7.34 -1.89
CA ARG A 116 -17.04 -8.72 -1.44
C ARG A 116 -15.75 -9.31 -2.05
N PRO A 117 -14.89 -10.00 -1.26
CA PRO A 117 -13.68 -10.59 -1.82
C PRO A 117 -14.03 -11.66 -2.85
N GLN A 118 -13.86 -11.36 -4.15
CA GLN A 118 -14.07 -12.31 -5.23
C GLN A 118 -12.72 -12.96 -5.60
N HIS A 119 -12.22 -13.83 -4.72
CA HIS A 119 -10.99 -14.59 -4.99
C HIS A 119 -11.20 -15.66 -6.09
N ARG A 120 -12.43 -16.15 -6.28
CA ARG A 120 -12.85 -17.01 -7.40
C ARG A 120 -14.08 -16.44 -8.10
N ARG A 121 -14.09 -16.52 -9.43
CA ARG A 121 -15.20 -16.09 -10.31
C ARG A 121 -16.52 -16.83 -10.02
N ASP A 122 -16.43 -18.00 -9.36
CA ASP A 122 -17.52 -18.96 -9.24
C ASP A 122 -17.99 -19.20 -7.79
N ARG A 123 -17.36 -18.56 -6.79
CA ARG A 123 -17.76 -18.71 -5.38
C ARG A 123 -17.71 -17.38 -4.65
N VAL A 124 -18.87 -17.02 -4.12
CA VAL A 124 -19.03 -15.91 -3.20
C VAL A 124 -18.60 -16.36 -1.81
N GLU A 125 -17.42 -15.95 -1.35
CA GLU A 125 -16.99 -16.24 0.02
C GLU A 125 -17.81 -15.44 1.05
N PRO A 126 -18.03 -15.99 2.26
CA PRO A 126 -18.61 -15.23 3.36
C PRO A 126 -17.69 -14.08 3.75
N TYR A 127 -18.27 -12.98 4.24
CA TYR A 127 -17.47 -11.88 4.80
C TYR A 127 -16.63 -12.41 5.95
N SER A 128 -15.32 -12.46 5.77
CA SER A 128 -14.38 -12.64 6.87
C SER A 128 -14.27 -11.31 7.60
N THR A 129 -14.35 -11.31 8.93
CA THR A 129 -14.13 -10.12 9.79
C THR A 129 -12.81 -9.43 9.48
N LEU A 130 -11.82 -10.18 8.95
CA LEU A 130 -10.52 -9.65 8.51
C LEU A 130 -10.61 -8.69 7.32
N ALA A 131 -11.68 -8.70 6.53
CA ALA A 131 -11.86 -7.79 5.39
C ALA A 131 -11.96 -6.31 5.83
N LEU A 132 -12.42 -6.06 7.05
CA LEU A 132 -12.50 -4.72 7.63
C LEU A 132 -11.16 -4.24 8.20
N ALA A 133 -10.22 -5.15 8.47
CA ALA A 133 -8.99 -4.82 9.19
C ALA A 133 -8.15 -3.74 8.48
N PRO A 134 -7.91 -3.79 7.15
CA PRO A 134 -7.17 -2.72 6.46
C PRO A 134 -7.83 -1.36 6.61
N LEU A 135 -9.16 -1.29 6.49
CA LEU A 135 -9.89 -0.02 6.62
C LEU A 135 -9.84 0.51 8.05
N LEU A 136 -10.07 -0.31 9.06
CA LEU A 136 -10.03 0.10 10.46
C LEU A 136 -8.63 0.57 10.88
N LEU A 137 -7.60 -0.17 10.47
CA LEU A 137 -6.20 0.20 10.73
C LEU A 137 -5.82 1.50 10.00
N MET A 138 -6.23 1.65 8.73
CA MET A 138 -6.01 2.90 8.00
C MET A 138 -6.70 4.09 8.66
N THR A 139 -7.94 3.93 9.13
CA THR A 139 -8.66 4.97 9.87
C THR A 139 -7.91 5.34 11.16
N ALA A 140 -7.49 4.34 11.94
CA ALA A 140 -6.72 4.59 13.17
C ALA A 140 -5.41 5.33 12.87
N LEU A 141 -4.66 4.90 11.84
CA LEU A 141 -3.41 5.52 11.42
C LEU A 141 -3.60 6.96 10.93
N VAL A 142 -4.61 7.23 10.10
CA VAL A 142 -4.90 8.58 9.59
C VAL A 142 -5.31 9.50 10.74
N VAL A 143 -6.21 9.06 11.62
CA VAL A 143 -6.64 9.87 12.78
C VAL A 143 -5.47 10.13 13.72
N GLN A 144 -4.65 9.11 14.03
CA GLN A 144 -3.45 9.29 14.84
C GLN A 144 -2.47 10.26 14.18
N SER A 145 -2.31 10.22 12.86
CA SER A 145 -1.35 11.07 12.12
C SER A 145 -1.63 12.57 12.20
N LEU A 146 -2.89 12.96 12.48
CA LEU A 146 -3.28 14.35 12.69
C LEU A 146 -2.92 14.86 14.10
N ALA A 147 -2.71 13.94 15.05
CA ALA A 147 -2.39 14.26 16.43
C ALA A 147 -0.93 13.94 16.79
N GLU A 148 -0.25 13.11 16.00
CA GLU A 148 1.11 12.63 16.25
C GLU A 148 1.84 12.38 14.92
N SER A 149 3.13 12.70 14.85
CA SER A 149 3.94 12.38 13.67
C SER A 149 4.40 10.91 13.64
N ARG A 150 3.95 10.08 14.60
CA ARG A 150 4.30 8.65 14.72
C ARG A 150 3.97 7.82 13.50
N LEU A 151 3.06 8.27 12.62
CA LEU A 151 2.81 7.61 11.33
C LEU A 151 4.09 7.46 10.49
N LEU A 152 5.03 8.40 10.62
CA LEU A 152 6.29 8.44 9.89
C LEU A 152 7.39 7.60 10.49
N TYR A 153 7.20 7.12 11.73
CA TYR A 153 8.23 6.50 12.54
C TYR A 153 7.81 5.09 12.98
N GLU A 154 8.79 4.33 13.46
CA GLU A 154 8.57 3.05 14.13
C GLU A 154 7.77 2.04 13.28
N GLY A 155 6.90 1.24 13.93
CA GLY A 155 6.10 0.22 13.26
C GLY A 155 4.94 0.77 12.43
N ASN A 156 4.51 2.01 12.65
CA ASN A 156 3.36 2.59 11.95
C ASN A 156 3.66 2.83 10.46
N TRP A 157 4.89 3.27 10.15
CA TRP A 157 5.34 3.40 8.76
C TRP A 157 5.36 2.03 8.05
N LEU A 158 5.89 1.01 8.71
CA LEU A 158 5.89 -0.34 8.17
C LEU A 158 4.46 -0.85 7.97
N LEU A 159 3.57 -0.60 8.93
CA LEU A 159 2.18 -1.04 8.89
C LEU A 159 1.43 -0.43 7.70
N ILE A 160 1.55 0.87 7.46
CA ILE A 160 0.90 1.50 6.30
C ILE A 160 1.46 0.95 4.98
N VAL A 161 2.78 0.68 4.90
CA VAL A 161 3.40 0.05 3.73
C VAL A 161 2.86 -1.36 3.51
N VAL A 162 2.74 -2.17 4.57
CA VAL A 162 2.18 -3.52 4.49
C VAL A 162 0.72 -3.48 4.04
N ILE A 163 -0.09 -2.56 4.59
CA ILE A 163 -1.48 -2.38 4.15
C ILE A 163 -1.55 -1.95 2.68
N ALA A 164 -0.70 -1.01 2.26
CA ALA A 164 -0.63 -0.55 0.87
C ALA A 164 -0.27 -1.69 -0.09
N ILE A 165 0.68 -2.55 0.29
CA ILE A 165 1.06 -3.73 -0.50
C ILE A 165 -0.06 -4.77 -0.49
N ALA A 166 -0.65 -5.08 0.67
CA ALA A 166 -1.70 -6.09 0.81
C ALA A 166 -2.96 -5.71 0.02
N THR A 167 -3.36 -4.44 0.06
CA THR A 167 -4.53 -3.93 -0.67
C THR A 167 -4.28 -3.76 -2.16
N LYS A 168 -3.03 -3.55 -2.59
CA LYS A 168 -2.64 -3.53 -4.01
C LYS A 168 -2.49 -4.93 -4.61
N SER A 169 -1.87 -5.84 -3.85
CA SER A 169 -1.63 -7.23 -4.25
C SER A 169 -2.88 -8.08 -4.10
N GLY A 170 -3.88 -7.55 -3.38
CA GLY A 170 -5.17 -8.17 -3.12
C GLY A 170 -5.01 -9.58 -2.58
N MET A 171 -4.50 -9.78 -1.35
CA MET A 171 -4.41 -11.12 -0.76
C MET A 171 -3.90 -12.21 -1.75
N VAL A 172 -2.75 -11.98 -2.40
CA VAL A 172 -1.93 -12.92 -3.20
C VAL A 172 -2.71 -14.02 -3.94
N ALA A 173 -2.88 -13.79 -5.24
CA ALA A 173 -3.43 -14.69 -6.26
C ALA A 173 -4.94 -14.95 -6.13
N ARG A 174 -5.69 -14.36 -7.07
CA ARG A 174 -6.62 -15.18 -7.85
C ARG A 174 -5.86 -16.46 -8.16
N GLU A 175 -6.12 -17.56 -7.46
CA GLU A 175 -5.60 -18.84 -7.89
C GLU A 175 -6.00 -18.91 -9.37
N ASP A 176 -5.01 -18.96 -10.26
CA ASP A 176 -5.21 -19.33 -11.66
C ASP A 176 -5.64 -20.81 -11.64
N VAL A 177 -6.83 -21.10 -11.11
CA VAL A 177 -7.51 -22.36 -11.28
C VAL A 177 -7.94 -22.33 -12.74
N PRO A 178 -7.42 -23.23 -13.60
CA PRO A 178 -7.84 -23.30 -14.98
C PRO A 178 -9.37 -23.37 -14.98
N GLY A 179 -10.01 -22.49 -15.76
CA GLY A 179 -11.47 -22.47 -15.84
C GLY A 179 -11.99 -23.85 -16.26
N PRO A 180 -13.28 -24.16 -16.06
CA PRO A 180 -13.87 -25.43 -16.52
C PRO A 180 -13.51 -25.74 -17.99
N ASP A 181 -13.35 -24.70 -18.80
CA ASP A 181 -12.95 -24.77 -20.20
C ASP A 181 -11.49 -25.17 -20.40
N ASP A 182 -10.58 -24.72 -19.55
CA ASP A 182 -9.17 -25.09 -19.61
C ASP A 182 -8.94 -26.52 -19.10
N ALA A 183 -9.68 -26.93 -18.07
CA ALA A 183 -9.71 -28.30 -17.57
C ALA A 183 -10.30 -29.27 -18.61
N ARG A 184 -11.38 -28.87 -19.31
CA ARG A 184 -11.92 -29.61 -20.46
C ARG A 184 -10.94 -29.68 -21.62
N ARG A 185 -10.30 -28.58 -22.00
CA ARG A 185 -9.30 -28.57 -23.10
C ARG A 185 -8.12 -29.49 -22.79
N ARG A 186 -7.69 -29.55 -21.52
CA ARG A 186 -6.61 -30.44 -21.08
C ARG A 186 -7.04 -31.90 -21.06
N ALA A 187 -8.26 -32.21 -20.64
CA ALA A 187 -8.82 -33.56 -20.69
C ALA A 187 -9.06 -34.05 -22.15
N VAL A 188 -9.37 -33.13 -23.06
CA VAL A 188 -9.61 -33.43 -24.48
C VAL A 188 -8.31 -33.55 -25.27
N ARG A 189 -7.21 -32.96 -24.81
CA ARG A 189 -5.90 -33.17 -25.45
C ARG A 189 -5.37 -34.52 -24.95
N PRO A 190 -5.42 -35.60 -25.75
CA PRO A 190 -4.80 -36.84 -25.33
C PRO A 190 -3.33 -36.56 -25.09
N GLU A 191 -2.86 -36.98 -23.92
CA GLU A 191 -1.46 -37.04 -23.59
C GLU A 191 -0.80 -37.87 -24.69
N THR A 192 -0.10 -37.20 -25.61
CA THR A 192 0.71 -37.87 -26.62
C THR A 192 1.76 -38.64 -25.83
N ALA A 193 1.50 -39.94 -25.64
CA ALA A 193 2.37 -40.88 -24.99
C ALA A 193 3.79 -40.76 -25.57
N PRO A 194 4.84 -40.95 -24.76
CA PRO A 194 6.21 -40.80 -25.25
C PRO A 194 6.46 -41.86 -26.33
N ALA A 195 6.99 -41.40 -27.46
CA ALA A 195 7.48 -42.27 -28.51
C ALA A 195 8.62 -43.14 -27.95
N SER A 196 8.30 -44.37 -27.56
CA SER A 196 9.23 -45.46 -27.30
C SER A 196 8.52 -46.75 -27.70
N ALA A 197 9.09 -47.71 -28.41
CA ALA A 197 10.42 -47.84 -28.94
C ALA A 197 10.33 -48.79 -30.15
N VAL A 198 11.28 -48.60 -31.06
CA VAL A 198 11.66 -49.51 -32.14
C VAL A 198 11.96 -50.91 -31.59
N ALA A 199 11.45 -51.96 -32.26
CA ALA A 199 12.14 -53.25 -32.34
C ALA A 199 11.73 -54.02 -33.64
N PRO A 200 12.66 -54.76 -34.29
CA PRO A 200 12.57 -55.13 -35.70
C PRO A 200 12.02 -56.54 -35.93
N SER A 201 11.44 -56.75 -37.11
CA SER A 201 11.06 -58.07 -37.64
C SER A 201 12.29 -58.81 -38.16
N PRO A 202 12.44 -60.11 -37.84
CA PRO A 202 12.73 -61.07 -38.92
C PRO A 202 12.12 -62.46 -38.66
N HIS A 203 11.55 -63.07 -39.70
CA HIS A 203 12.09 -64.31 -40.29
C HIS A 203 11.13 -64.87 -41.35
N GLU A 204 11.56 -64.75 -42.60
CA GLU A 204 11.14 -65.53 -43.76
C GLU A 204 11.64 -66.99 -43.67
N GLY A 205 10.80 -67.92 -44.13
CA GLY A 205 11.19 -69.16 -44.83
C GLY A 205 11.40 -70.43 -44.00
N PRO A 206 11.18 -71.65 -44.56
CA PRO A 206 11.31 -71.95 -46.00
C PRO A 206 10.12 -72.70 -46.64
N SER A 207 9.92 -72.43 -47.94
CA SER A 207 9.13 -73.21 -48.89
C SER A 207 9.96 -74.39 -49.43
N ILE A 208 9.42 -75.62 -49.32
CA ILE A 208 10.02 -76.84 -49.90
C ILE A 208 9.51 -77.01 -51.34
N PRO A 209 10.37 -77.27 -52.33
CA PRO A 209 9.96 -77.62 -53.69
C PRO A 209 9.69 -79.13 -53.82
N ALA A 210 8.53 -79.51 -54.36
CA ALA A 210 8.29 -80.87 -54.81
C ALA A 210 8.93 -81.08 -56.19
N ALA A 211 9.98 -81.90 -56.24
CA ALA A 211 10.56 -82.43 -57.46
C ALA A 211 9.97 -83.84 -57.73
N VAL A 212 9.45 -84.03 -58.95
CA VAL A 212 9.18 -85.33 -59.55
C VAL A 212 10.35 -85.65 -60.48
N PRO A 213 10.86 -86.89 -60.47
CA PRO A 213 11.34 -87.49 -61.71
C PRO A 213 10.66 -88.84 -61.99
N SER A 214 10.50 -89.07 -63.30
CA SER A 214 10.28 -90.32 -64.06
C SER A 214 10.23 -91.64 -63.31
#